data_AF-A0A969N3I4-F1
#
_entry.id   AF-A0A969N3I4-F1
#
_cell.length_a   1.000
_cell.length_b   1.000
_cell.length_c   1.000
_cell.angle_alpha   90.00
_cell.angle_beta   90.00
_cell.angle_gamma   90.00
#
_symmetry.space_group_name_H-M   'P 1'
#
loop_
_entity.id
_entity.type
_entity.pdbx_description
1 polymer ?
#
loop_
_entity_poly.entity_id
_entity_poly.type
_entity_poly.pdbx_seq_one_letter_code
_entity_poly.pdbx_strand_id
1 'polypeptide(L)'
;MSEAKEPEAKEPEAKEPEAKEYTVGERVRVVSLPPYVKTAEPMPMLRPPNVIQLGEEGVILARHPSDYWSIRFARGAFLLDSQYFEAV
;
A
#
# COMPACT_ATOMS: atom_id res chain seq x y z
N MET A 1 19.52 -19.95 -25.11
CA MET A 1 19.83 -18.76 -24.29
C MET A 1 18.53 -18.39 -23.60
N SER A 2 18.48 -18.47 -22.28
CA SER A 2 17.26 -18.19 -21.51
C SER A 2 17.40 -16.77 -20.96
N GLU A 3 16.86 -15.80 -21.71
CA GLU A 3 16.79 -14.42 -21.27
C GLU A 3 15.73 -14.30 -20.17
N ALA A 4 16.07 -13.52 -19.16
CA ALA A 4 15.42 -13.48 -17.86
C ALA A 4 13.91 -13.25 -17.98
N LYS A 5 13.15 -14.27 -17.56
CA LYS A 5 11.73 -14.20 -17.28
C LYS A 5 11.51 -13.11 -16.23
N GLU A 6 10.92 -11.99 -16.64
CA GLU A 6 10.26 -11.06 -15.72
C GLU A 6 9.45 -11.89 -14.73
N PRO A 7 9.66 -11.74 -13.41
CA PRO A 7 8.70 -12.31 -12.48
C PRO A 7 7.46 -11.45 -12.62
N GLU A 8 6.58 -11.87 -13.52
CA GLU A 8 5.18 -11.49 -13.58
C GLU A 8 4.65 -11.67 -12.15
N ALA A 9 4.62 -10.56 -11.41
CA ALA A 9 4.23 -10.50 -10.03
C ALA A 9 2.76 -10.85 -10.02
N LYS A 10 2.49 -12.14 -9.84
CA LYS A 10 1.17 -12.71 -9.64
C LYS A 10 0.49 -11.83 -8.60
N GLU A 11 -0.42 -10.99 -9.09
CA GLU A 11 -1.25 -10.13 -8.27
C GLU A 11 -1.88 -11.09 -7.24
N PRO A 12 -1.53 -11.00 -5.95
CA PRO A 12 -2.23 -11.82 -4.99
C PRO A 12 -3.67 -11.32 -5.06
N GLU A 13 -4.59 -12.20 -5.46
CA GLU A 13 -6.03 -11.99 -5.37
C GLU A 13 -6.34 -11.57 -3.93
N ALA A 14 -6.31 -10.26 -3.71
CA ALA A 14 -6.70 -9.64 -2.48
C ALA A 14 -8.22 -9.79 -2.44
N LYS A 15 -8.69 -10.63 -1.52
CA LYS A 15 -10.10 -10.65 -1.07
C LYS A 15 -10.63 -9.22 -1.09
N GLU A 16 -11.71 -8.96 -1.83
CA GLU A 16 -12.46 -7.69 -1.77
C GLU A 16 -12.65 -7.32 -0.29
N PRO A 17 -11.87 -6.35 0.23
CA PRO A 17 -12.16 -5.82 1.53
C PRO A 17 -13.39 -4.93 1.33
N GLU A 18 -14.36 -5.04 2.24
CA GLU A 18 -15.44 -4.06 2.33
C GLU A 18 -14.83 -2.66 2.18
N ALA A 19 -15.26 -1.90 1.18
CA ALA A 19 -14.68 -0.61 0.83
C ALA A 19 -14.86 0.36 1.99
N LYS A 20 -13.94 0.33 2.95
CA LYS A 20 -13.89 1.29 4.03
C LYS A 20 -13.57 2.64 3.41
N GLU A 21 -14.51 3.56 3.55
CA GLU A 21 -14.36 4.92 3.07
C GLU A 21 -13.47 5.68 4.05
N TYR A 22 -12.31 6.12 3.57
CA TYR A 22 -11.42 7.01 4.29
C TYR A 22 -11.36 8.38 3.61
N THR A 23 -10.96 9.40 4.36
CA THR A 23 -10.85 10.77 3.85
C THR A 23 -9.40 11.11 3.53
N VAL A 24 -9.17 11.89 2.46
CA VAL A 24 -7.86 12.48 2.21
C VAL A 24 -7.51 13.45 3.36
N GLY A 25 -6.31 13.33 3.91
CA GLY A 25 -5.86 14.07 5.10
C GLY A 25 -6.13 13.35 6.42
N GLU A 26 -6.82 12.21 6.39
CA GLU A 26 -7.10 11.40 7.59
C GLU A 26 -5.83 10.66 8.04
N ARG A 27 -5.70 10.50 9.37
CA ARG A 27 -4.61 9.70 9.95
C ARG A 27 -5.04 8.25 10.02
N VAL A 28 -4.12 7.39 9.62
CA VAL A 28 -4.32 5.96 9.60
C VAL A 28 -3.11 5.27 10.18
N ARG A 29 -3.32 4.06 10.69
CA ARG A 29 -2.31 3.22 11.29
C ARG A 29 -2.24 1.89 10.59
N VAL A 30 -1.03 1.40 10.35
CA VAL A 30 -0.82 0.06 9.79
C VAL A 30 -1.22 -1.00 10.81
N VAL A 31 -2.23 -1.82 10.49
CA VAL A 31 -2.70 -2.94 11.33
C VAL A 31 -2.19 -4.29 10.86
N SER A 32 -1.69 -4.36 9.62
CA SER A 32 -1.14 -5.58 9.04
C SER A 32 -0.11 -5.23 7.98
N LEU A 33 0.98 -6.00 7.90
CA LEU A 33 2.04 -5.78 6.93
C LEU A 33 1.80 -6.62 5.67
N PRO A 34 1.58 -6.02 4.49
CA PRO A 34 1.51 -6.75 3.24
C PRO A 34 2.87 -7.38 2.90
N PRO A 35 2.93 -8.49 2.14
CA PRO A 35 4.19 -9.11 1.75
C PRO A 35 5.04 -8.24 0.82
N TYR A 36 4.42 -7.31 0.09
CA TYR A 36 5.06 -6.30 -0.75
C TYR A 36 4.19 -5.05 -0.80
N VAL A 37 4.81 -3.88 -0.94
CA VAL A 37 4.11 -2.59 -1.02
C VAL A 37 4.62 -1.77 -2.21
N LYS A 38 3.73 -1.06 -2.90
CA LYS A 38 4.09 -0.19 -4.02
C LYS A 38 4.36 1.24 -3.51
N THR A 39 5.33 1.95 -4.10
CA THR A 39 5.51 3.39 -3.84
C THR A 39 4.40 4.19 -4.51
N ALA A 40 3.95 5.26 -3.85
CA ALA A 40 3.00 6.24 -4.40
C ALA A 40 3.70 7.34 -5.22
N GLU A 41 4.73 6.96 -5.98
CA GLU A 41 5.49 7.85 -6.85
C GLU A 41 5.00 7.73 -8.31
N PRO A 42 5.32 8.69 -9.20
CA PRO A 42 4.91 8.64 -10.62
C PRO A 42 5.34 7.35 -11.34
N MET A 43 6.42 6.71 -10.88
CA MET A 43 6.81 5.35 -11.26
C MET A 43 6.70 4.44 -10.04
N PRO A 44 5.59 3.69 -9.88
CA PRO A 44 5.40 2.80 -8.75
C PRO A 44 6.43 1.66 -8.77
N MET A 45 7.18 1.53 -7.68
CA MET A 45 8.14 0.44 -7.50
C MET A 45 7.69 -0.48 -6.37
N LEU A 46 7.85 -1.79 -6.57
CA LEU A 46 7.63 -2.78 -5.51
C LEU A 46 8.77 -2.71 -4.50
N ARG A 47 8.39 -2.58 -3.22
CA ARG A 47 9.30 -2.53 -2.08
C ARG A 47 8.95 -3.64 -1.09
N PRO A 48 9.94 -4.17 -0.38
CA PRO A 48 9.70 -5.11 0.71
C PRO A 48 8.94 -4.42 1.86
N PRO A 49 8.25 -5.17 2.72
CA PRO A 49 7.45 -4.64 3.82
C PRO A 49 8.27 -3.83 4.81
N ASN A 50 9.59 -4.07 4.89
CA ASN A 50 10.52 -3.35 5.75
C ASN A 50 10.48 -1.82 5.60
N VAL A 51 9.87 -1.28 4.56
CA VAL A 51 9.69 0.17 4.39
C VAL A 51 8.58 0.77 5.27
N ILE A 52 7.66 -0.05 5.76
CA ILE A 52 6.58 0.31 6.69
C ILE A 52 6.63 -0.60 7.92
N GLN A 53 6.20 -0.10 9.07
CA GLN A 53 6.17 -0.88 10.31
C GLN A 53 4.74 -1.12 10.78
N LEU A 54 4.54 -2.25 11.44
CA LEU A 54 3.25 -2.55 12.08
C LEU A 54 3.00 -1.49 13.17
N GLY A 55 1.82 -0.89 13.14
CA GLY A 55 1.43 0.19 14.02
C GLY A 55 2.01 1.55 13.63
N GLU A 56 2.69 1.68 12.50
CA GLU A 56 3.16 2.97 11.98
C GLU A 56 1.96 3.82 11.54
N GLU A 57 1.97 5.08 11.96
CA GLU A 57 0.95 6.05 11.58
C GLU A 57 1.37 6.79 10.31
N GLY A 58 0.40 7.00 9.43
CA GLY A 58 0.55 7.74 8.19
C GLY A 58 -0.67 8.63 7.92
N VAL A 59 -0.58 9.42 6.87
CA VAL A 59 -1.66 10.32 6.43
C VAL A 59 -2.07 9.97 5.02
N ILE A 60 -3.37 9.87 4.76
CA ILE A 60 -3.89 9.63 3.42
C ILE A 60 -3.65 10.87 2.56
N LEU A 61 -2.96 10.67 1.43
CA LEU A 61 -2.73 11.70 0.41
C LEU A 61 -3.76 11.67 -0.70
N ALA A 62 -4.15 10.47 -1.15
CA ALA A 62 -5.08 10.30 -2.27
C ALA A 62 -5.70 8.89 -2.29
N ARG A 63 -6.91 8.78 -2.83
CA ARG A 63 -7.55 7.51 -3.18
C ARG A 63 -7.30 7.21 -4.66
N HIS A 64 -6.89 5.97 -4.96
CA HIS A 64 -6.82 5.47 -6.32
C HIS A 64 -8.08 4.68 -6.69
N PRO A 65 -8.47 4.65 -7.98
CA PRO A 65 -9.65 3.91 -8.43
C PRO A 65 -9.56 2.39 -8.26
N SER A 66 -8.37 1.84 -7.99
CA SER A 66 -8.14 0.40 -7.76
C SER A 66 -8.15 0.01 -6.26
N ASP A 67 -8.88 0.74 -5.43
CA ASP A 67 -8.97 0.56 -3.96
C ASP A 67 -7.65 0.67 -3.17
N TYR A 68 -6.59 1.16 -3.83
CA TYR A 68 -5.36 1.54 -3.18
C TYR A 68 -5.43 2.98 -2.66
N TRP A 69 -4.87 3.18 -1.48
CA TRP A 69 -4.73 4.46 -0.83
C TRP A 69 -3.26 4.86 -0.81
N SER A 70 -2.97 6.05 -1.33
CA SER A 70 -1.67 6.67 -1.17
C SER A 70 -1.55 7.20 0.25
N ILE A 71 -0.72 6.57 1.07
CA ILE A 71 -0.51 6.95 2.47
C ILE A 71 0.93 7.42 2.64
N ARG A 72 1.12 8.59 3.22
CA ARG A 72 2.43 9.13 3.56
C ARG A 72 2.82 8.74 4.97
N PHE A 73 3.92 8.01 5.06
CA PHE A 73 4.60 7.61 6.27
C PHE A 73 5.91 8.40 6.45
N ALA A 74 6.62 8.15 7.54
CA ALA A 74 7.89 8.79 7.82
C ALA A 74 8.94 8.51 6.73
N ARG A 75 8.92 7.29 6.16
CA ARG A 75 9.91 6.84 5.15
C ARG A 75 9.55 7.16 3.70
N GLY A 76 8.34 7.62 3.42
CA GLY A 76 7.88 7.83 2.05
C GLY A 76 6.37 7.72 1.92
N ALA A 77 5.89 7.78 0.69
CA ALA A 77 4.48 7.53 0.38
C ALA A 77 4.32 6.15 -0.30
N PHE A 78 3.35 5.39 0.17
CA PHE A 78 3.13 4.00 -0.24
C PHE A 78 1.66 3.77 -0.56
N LEU A 79 1.39 2.88 -1.51
CA LEU A 79 0.06 2.42 -1.87
C LEU A 79 -0.30 1.23 -0.99
N LEU A 80 -1.33 1.40 -0.18
CA LEU A 80 -1.86 0.37 0.71
C LEU A 80 -3.35 0.18 0.48
N ASP A 81 -3.79 -1.06 0.58
CA ASP A 81 -5.21 -1.39 0.60
C ASP A 81 -5.77 -1.17 2.01
N SER A 82 -7.03 -0.73 2.08
CA SER A 82 -7.87 -0.62 3.28
C SER A 82 -7.82 -1.79 4.27
N GLN A 83 -7.40 -2.98 3.85
CA GLN A 83 -7.22 -4.15 4.73
C GLN A 83 -5.96 -4.08 5.61
N TYR A 84 -4.95 -3.30 5.21
CA TYR A 84 -3.64 -3.24 5.88
C TYR A 84 -3.53 -2.09 6.88
N PHE A 85 -4.50 -1.18 6.90
CA PHE A 85 -4.52 -0.03 7.79
C PHE A 85 -5.93 0.26 8.33
N GLU A 86 -6.00 1.02 9.41
CA GLU A 86 -7.24 1.52 9.99
C GLU A 86 -7.13 3.01 10.34
N ALA A 87 -8.26 3.71 10.48
CA ALA A 87 -8.29 5.08 10.96
C ALA A 87 -7.91 5.15 12.45
N VAL A 88 -7.18 6.20 12.85
CA VAL A 88 -6.74 6.45 14.24
C VAL A 88 -7.69 7.40 14.97
#